data_AF-A0A4P5W3E0-F1
#
_entry.id   AF-A0A4P5W3E0-F1
#
_cell.length_a   1.000
_cell.length_b   1.000
_cell.length_c   1.000
_cell.angle_alpha   90.00
_cell.angle_beta   90.00
_cell.angle_gamma   90.00
#
_symmetry.space_group_name_H-M   'P 1'
#
loop_
_entity.id
_entity.type
_entity.pdbx_description
1 polymer ?
#
loop_
_entity_poly.entity_id
_entity_poly.type
_entity_poly.pdbx_seq_one_letter_code
_entity_poly.pdbx_strand_id
1 'polypeptide(L)'
;MAQHFKPNDATLRRTLTPLQYQVTQADATEPPFRNAYWDNHAAGVYVCIVTGEPLFSSLDKFDSGTGWPSFTRPIQASAVRVKEDRTHGMTRVEARSAAGDTHLGHIFPDGPKPTGMRFCINSASLRFVPRERLGAEGYGELEALFSGGTTPPEAHTDNACAVPAPGAAASCEATLETAILAGGCFWGMEELLRTVPGVLETEVGYTGGTTPNPTYEQVKTGRTGHAEGLRVVFDPTVLPFSELLESWFFLMHDPTTRNRQGNDVGSQYRSAIFFTSESQRETAEAVKAKVGASGQWGAPIVTEIVAAGPFTRAEGYHQRYLEDNPGGYTCHFMRRPKR
;
A
#
# COMPACT_ATOMS: atom_id res chain seq x y z
N MET A 1 -20.54 13.81 3.78
CA MET A 1 -19.19 14.21 3.34
C MET A 1 -19.10 15.73 3.41
N ALA A 2 -18.11 16.28 4.11
CA ALA A 2 -17.89 17.71 4.13
C ALA A 2 -17.59 18.19 2.69
N GLN A 3 -18.26 19.25 2.24
CA GLN A 3 -17.96 19.83 0.94
C GLN A 3 -16.71 20.70 1.06
N HIS A 4 -15.60 20.24 0.49
CA HIS A 4 -14.37 21.02 0.38
C HIS A 4 -14.51 21.97 -0.81
N PHE A 5 -14.50 23.28 -0.57
CA PHE A 5 -14.61 24.30 -1.60
C PHE A 5 -13.56 25.38 -1.40
N LYS A 6 -13.04 25.94 -2.50
CA LYS A 6 -12.08 27.04 -2.50
C LYS A 6 -12.72 28.35 -2.05
N PRO A 7 -12.32 28.95 -0.92
CA PRO A 7 -12.77 30.29 -0.55
C PRO A 7 -12.40 31.33 -1.63
N ASN A 8 -13.15 32.44 -1.68
CA ASN A 8 -12.82 33.54 -2.60
C ASN A 8 -11.48 34.21 -2.23
N ASP A 9 -10.89 34.92 -3.21
CA ASP A 9 -9.55 35.53 -3.07
C ASP A 9 -9.43 36.48 -1.87
N ALA A 10 -10.46 37.29 -1.61
CA ALA A 10 -10.47 38.23 -0.50
C ALA A 10 -10.39 37.51 0.86
N THR A 11 -11.07 36.37 1.01
CA THR A 11 -10.96 35.51 2.18
C THR A 11 -9.55 34.92 2.28
N LEU A 12 -9.02 34.37 1.19
CA LEU A 12 -7.68 33.75 1.18
C LEU A 12 -6.57 34.72 1.58
N ARG A 13 -6.62 35.97 1.12
CA ARG A 13 -5.64 37.01 1.51
C ARG A 13 -5.69 37.39 2.99
N ARG A 14 -6.81 37.14 3.67
CA ARG A 14 -6.98 37.44 5.10
C ARG A 14 -6.63 36.24 5.98
N THR A 15 -6.82 35.02 5.50
CA THR A 15 -6.64 33.80 6.29
C THR A 15 -5.28 33.14 6.09
N LEU A 16 -4.69 33.23 4.90
CA LEU A 16 -3.37 32.67 4.60
C LEU A 16 -2.26 33.66 4.95
N THR A 17 -1.12 33.13 5.37
CA THR A 17 0.10 33.94 5.44
C THR A 17 0.56 34.35 4.03
N PRO A 18 1.39 35.38 3.88
CA PRO A 18 1.91 35.78 2.57
C PRO A 18 2.57 34.64 1.80
N LEU A 19 3.36 33.80 2.48
CA LEU A 19 4.01 32.64 1.86
C LEU A 19 2.98 31.57 1.44
N GLN A 20 2.01 31.25 2.29
CA GLN A 20 0.95 30.29 1.96
C GLN A 20 0.13 30.77 0.77
N TYR A 21 -0.22 32.05 0.71
CA TYR A 21 -0.92 32.63 -0.44
C TYR A 21 -0.07 32.55 -1.72
N GLN A 22 1.21 32.93 -1.65
CA GLN A 22 2.13 32.86 -2.80
C GLN A 22 2.28 31.42 -3.31
N VAL A 23 2.48 30.46 -2.42
CA VAL A 23 2.61 29.04 -2.80
C VAL A 23 1.31 28.53 -3.38
N THR A 24 0.18 28.71 -2.68
CA THR A 24 -1.09 28.05 -3.05
C THR A 24 -1.80 28.68 -4.25
N GLN A 25 -1.63 30.00 -4.47
CA GLN A 25 -2.37 30.75 -5.50
C GLN A 25 -1.48 31.29 -6.63
N ALA A 26 -0.19 31.47 -6.39
CA ALA A 26 0.77 32.02 -7.37
C ALA A 26 1.88 31.03 -7.73
N ASP A 27 1.66 29.74 -7.46
CA ASP A 27 2.53 28.62 -7.82
C ASP A 27 4.00 28.78 -7.35
N ALA A 28 4.20 29.52 -6.25
CA ALA A 28 5.52 29.69 -5.66
C ALA A 28 6.00 28.41 -4.95
N THR A 29 7.31 28.33 -4.70
CA THR A 29 7.92 27.23 -3.93
C THR A 29 8.57 27.80 -2.67
N GLU A 30 8.29 27.19 -1.52
CA GLU A 30 8.92 27.58 -0.25
C GLU A 30 10.38 27.10 -0.17
N PRO A 31 11.24 27.71 0.67
CA PRO A 31 12.64 27.27 0.78
C PRO A 31 12.80 25.86 1.40
N PRO A 32 13.75 25.04 0.92
CA PRO A 32 14.04 23.74 1.50
C PRO A 32 14.63 23.88 2.91
N PHE A 33 14.39 22.89 3.78
CA PHE A 33 14.85 22.80 5.17
C PHE A 33 14.42 23.96 6.09
N ARG A 34 13.63 24.90 5.57
CA ARG A 34 13.14 26.09 6.28
C ARG A 34 11.63 26.19 6.17
N ASN A 35 10.97 25.07 6.43
CA ASN A 35 9.52 24.94 6.37
C ASN A 35 9.01 24.07 7.53
N ALA A 36 7.69 24.00 7.68
CA ALA A 36 7.07 23.44 8.89
C ALA A 36 7.13 21.91 8.97
N TYR A 37 7.14 21.20 7.82
CA TYR A 37 6.83 19.77 7.80
C TYR A 37 7.91 18.88 7.18
N TRP A 38 9.04 19.42 6.71
CA TRP A 38 10.12 18.58 6.16
C TRP A 38 10.57 17.49 7.14
N ASP A 39 10.79 17.83 8.41
CA ASP A 39 11.23 16.89 9.48
C ASP A 39 10.10 16.47 10.43
N ASN A 40 8.82 16.64 10.03
CA ASN A 40 7.72 16.18 10.86
C ASN A 40 7.54 14.66 10.74
N HIS A 41 7.61 13.95 11.87
CA HIS A 41 7.42 12.49 11.99
C HIS A 41 6.21 12.10 12.85
N ALA A 42 5.43 13.08 13.30
CA ALA A 42 4.23 12.81 14.10
C ALA A 42 3.17 12.07 13.28
N ALA A 43 2.43 11.17 13.94
CA ALA A 43 1.31 10.47 13.32
C ALA A 43 0.14 11.43 13.06
N GLY A 44 -0.37 11.47 11.83
CA GLY A 44 -1.51 12.32 11.48
C GLY A 44 -1.67 12.54 9.98
N VAL A 45 -2.58 13.44 9.62
CA VAL A 45 -2.97 13.74 8.24
C VAL A 45 -2.54 15.14 7.85
N TYR A 46 -2.08 15.29 6.60
CA TYR A 46 -1.84 16.58 5.97
C TYR A 46 -3.04 16.93 5.09
N VAL A 47 -3.69 18.03 5.41
CA VAL A 47 -4.84 18.55 4.68
C VAL A 47 -4.44 19.79 3.89
N CYS A 48 -5.16 20.06 2.80
CA CYS A 48 -5.02 21.29 2.04
C CYS A 48 -5.30 22.49 2.94
N ILE A 49 -4.38 23.44 3.03
CA ILE A 49 -4.57 24.61 3.90
C ILE A 49 -5.72 25.53 3.43
N VAL A 50 -6.08 25.44 2.15
CA VAL A 50 -7.12 26.27 1.51
C VAL A 50 -8.52 25.69 1.73
N THR A 51 -8.68 24.38 1.54
CA THR A 51 -10.02 23.73 1.51
C THR A 51 -10.26 22.79 2.68
N GLY A 52 -9.22 22.43 3.44
CA GLY A 52 -9.27 21.38 4.45
C GLY A 52 -9.40 19.96 3.87
N GLU A 53 -9.30 19.78 2.55
CA GLU A 53 -9.35 18.46 1.91
C GLU A 53 -8.18 17.59 2.38
N PRO A 54 -8.41 16.34 2.83
CA PRO A 54 -7.33 15.41 3.16
C PRO A 54 -6.48 15.08 1.93
N LEU A 55 -5.17 15.29 2.02
CA LEU A 55 -4.26 15.08 0.89
C LEU A 55 -3.29 13.92 1.14
N PHE A 56 -2.56 13.94 2.25
CA PHE A 56 -1.48 12.97 2.51
C PHE A 56 -1.52 12.43 3.93
N SER A 57 -1.09 11.18 4.13
CA SER A 57 -0.93 10.57 5.44
C SER A 57 0.54 10.63 5.87
N SER A 58 0.79 10.75 7.18
CA SER A 58 2.14 10.58 7.73
C SER A 58 2.71 9.17 7.50
N LEU A 59 1.86 8.17 7.22
CA LEU A 59 2.29 6.79 6.92
C LEU A 59 2.99 6.67 5.56
N ASP A 60 2.64 7.54 4.61
CA ASP A 60 3.23 7.59 3.27
C ASP A 60 4.34 8.64 3.18
N LYS A 61 4.65 9.33 4.28
CA LYS A 61 5.73 10.32 4.35
C LYS A 61 7.07 9.60 4.48
N PHE A 62 8.08 10.07 3.76
CA PHE A 62 9.45 9.58 3.86
C PHE A 62 10.47 10.72 3.77
N ASP A 63 11.70 10.45 4.18
CA ASP A 63 12.81 11.40 4.00
C ASP A 63 13.43 11.22 2.61
N SER A 64 13.29 12.25 1.78
CA SER A 64 13.86 12.31 0.44
C SER A 64 15.21 13.03 0.37
N GLY A 65 15.66 13.65 1.47
CA GLY A 65 16.85 14.50 1.50
C GLY A 65 16.70 15.84 0.75
N THR A 66 15.50 16.16 0.22
CA THR A 66 15.28 17.39 -0.57
C THR A 66 14.98 18.62 0.28
N GLY A 67 14.59 18.44 1.54
CA GLY A 67 14.22 19.53 2.44
C GLY A 67 12.76 19.98 2.33
N TRP A 68 11.90 19.24 1.63
CA TRP A 68 10.44 19.39 1.65
C TRP A 68 9.76 18.11 2.12
N PRO A 69 8.57 18.18 2.74
CA PRO A 69 7.80 16.98 3.04
C PRO A 69 7.53 16.20 1.75
N SER A 70 7.92 14.93 1.78
CA SER A 70 7.84 14.03 0.62
C SER A 70 6.96 12.84 0.94
N PHE A 71 6.06 12.52 0.02
CA PHE A 71 5.12 11.41 0.17
C PHE A 71 5.19 10.48 -1.02
N THR A 72 4.92 9.20 -0.81
CA THR A 72 4.88 8.20 -1.88
C THR A 72 3.57 8.24 -2.67
N ARG A 73 2.48 8.68 -2.03
CA ARG A 73 1.12 8.78 -2.61
C ARG A 73 0.19 9.67 -1.77
N PRO A 74 -0.91 10.19 -2.35
CA PRO A 74 -1.99 10.82 -1.59
C PRO A 74 -2.87 9.77 -0.87
N ILE A 75 -3.68 10.23 0.10
CA ILE A 75 -4.67 9.39 0.82
C ILE A 75 -5.70 8.84 -0.16
N GLN A 76 -6.18 9.68 -1.07
CA GLN A 76 -7.06 9.31 -2.18
C GLN A 76 -6.46 9.83 -3.47
N ALA A 77 -6.41 8.99 -4.52
CA ALA A 77 -5.88 9.39 -5.82
C ALA A 77 -6.64 10.60 -6.41
N SER A 78 -7.96 10.65 -6.19
CA SER A 78 -8.83 11.74 -6.62
C SER A 78 -8.57 13.08 -5.93
N ALA A 79 -7.86 13.10 -4.79
CA ALA A 79 -7.60 14.33 -4.02
C ALA A 79 -6.49 15.20 -4.64
N VAL A 80 -5.66 14.63 -5.52
CA VAL A 80 -4.56 15.33 -6.20
C VAL A 80 -4.72 15.24 -7.71
N ARG A 81 -4.81 16.39 -8.36
CA ARG A 81 -4.77 16.52 -9.82
C ARG A 81 -3.34 16.77 -10.28
N VAL A 82 -3.01 16.19 -11.42
CA VAL A 82 -1.73 16.41 -12.09
C VAL A 82 -1.90 17.42 -13.22
N LYS A 83 -0.93 18.33 -13.35
CA LYS A 83 -0.88 19.31 -14.44
C LYS A 83 0.52 19.37 -14.99
N GLU A 84 0.65 19.45 -16.31
CA GLU A 84 1.95 19.65 -16.94
C GLU A 84 2.43 21.08 -16.69
N ASP A 85 3.65 21.22 -16.15
CA ASP A 85 4.31 22.49 -15.87
C ASP A 85 5.54 22.64 -16.77
N ARG A 86 5.51 23.65 -17.67
CA ARG A 86 6.60 23.98 -18.59
C ARG A 86 7.35 25.27 -18.22
N THR A 87 7.13 25.78 -17.02
CA THR A 87 7.76 27.01 -16.53
C THR A 87 9.27 26.84 -16.36
N HIS A 88 10.02 27.95 -16.39
CA HIS A 88 11.47 27.96 -16.21
C HIS A 88 12.27 27.07 -17.19
N GLY A 89 11.70 26.74 -18.35
CA GLY A 89 12.35 25.91 -19.37
C GLY A 89 12.50 24.43 -19.00
N MET A 90 11.80 23.97 -17.95
CA MET A 90 11.76 22.57 -17.51
C MET A 90 10.37 22.00 -17.75
N THR A 91 10.27 20.70 -18.05
CA THR A 91 8.99 19.98 -18.05
C THR A 91 8.87 19.20 -16.75
N ARG A 92 7.90 19.57 -15.91
CA ARG A 92 7.63 18.97 -14.60
C ARG A 92 6.16 18.60 -14.50
N VAL A 93 5.84 17.72 -13.55
CA VAL A 93 4.46 17.37 -13.22
C VAL A 93 4.07 18.08 -11.95
N GLU A 94 3.18 19.06 -12.05
CA GLU A 94 2.63 19.81 -10.93
C GLU A 94 1.55 18.99 -10.21
N ALA A 95 1.59 18.96 -8.88
CA ALA A 95 0.54 18.43 -8.02
C ALA A 95 -0.35 19.57 -7.53
N ARG A 96 -1.66 19.44 -7.73
CA ARG A 96 -2.68 20.39 -7.27
C ARG A 96 -3.79 19.71 -6.48
N SER A 97 -4.38 20.37 -5.48
CA SER A 97 -5.55 19.82 -4.79
C SER A 97 -6.77 19.79 -5.71
N ALA A 98 -7.56 18.72 -5.64
CA ALA A 98 -8.70 18.54 -6.53
C ALA A 98 -9.87 19.48 -6.21
N ALA A 99 -10.16 19.70 -4.91
CA ALA A 99 -11.25 20.56 -4.49
C ALA A 99 -10.95 22.06 -4.66
N GLY A 100 -9.67 22.43 -4.59
CA GLY A 100 -9.24 23.83 -4.48
C GLY A 100 -8.40 24.36 -5.62
N ASP A 101 -8.00 23.51 -6.58
CA ASP A 101 -7.00 23.84 -7.60
C ASP A 101 -5.78 24.56 -6.98
N THR A 102 -5.36 24.09 -5.80
CA THR A 102 -4.30 24.71 -5.01
C THR A 102 -2.98 24.09 -5.37
N HIS A 103 -1.98 24.90 -5.71
CA HIS A 103 -0.62 24.41 -5.93
C HIS A 103 -0.06 23.78 -4.66
N LEU A 104 0.33 22.50 -4.77
CA LEU A 104 0.92 21.72 -3.69
C LEU A 104 2.43 21.62 -3.88
N GLY A 105 2.87 21.30 -5.09
CA GLY A 105 4.27 21.09 -5.41
C GLY A 105 4.42 20.29 -6.70
N HIS A 106 5.37 19.35 -6.73
CA HIS A 106 5.66 18.58 -7.93
C HIS A 106 5.85 17.09 -7.65
N ILE A 107 5.60 16.29 -8.67
CA ILE A 107 5.71 14.83 -8.65
C ILE A 107 6.93 14.43 -9.47
N PHE A 108 7.74 13.54 -8.90
CA PHE A 108 8.96 13.05 -9.52
C PHE A 108 8.98 11.52 -9.53
N PRO A 109 9.47 10.87 -10.60
CA PRO A 109 9.57 9.41 -10.70
C PRO A 109 10.85 8.86 -10.03
N ASP A 110 11.31 9.51 -8.96
CA ASP A 110 12.52 9.16 -8.20
C ASP A 110 12.20 8.84 -6.72
N GLY A 111 10.94 8.51 -6.44
CA GLY A 111 10.51 8.11 -5.10
C GLY A 111 10.87 6.67 -4.75
N PRO A 112 10.75 6.29 -3.48
CA PRO A 112 10.95 4.91 -3.06
C PRO A 112 9.87 4.02 -3.67
N LYS A 113 10.22 2.75 -3.87
CA LYS A 113 9.23 1.70 -4.16
C LYS A 113 8.21 1.61 -3.00
N PRO A 114 6.95 1.26 -3.26
CA PRO A 114 6.44 0.64 -4.50
C PRO A 114 5.99 1.62 -5.57
N THR A 115 5.61 2.84 -5.21
CA THR A 115 5.04 3.78 -6.18
C THR A 115 6.10 4.31 -7.15
N GLY A 116 7.36 4.38 -6.70
CA GLY A 116 8.43 5.05 -7.45
C GLY A 116 8.19 6.55 -7.59
N MET A 117 7.13 7.07 -6.97
CA MET A 117 6.71 8.46 -7.08
C MET A 117 7.07 9.18 -5.80
N ARG A 118 7.64 10.37 -5.96
CA ARG A 118 7.88 11.31 -4.89
C ARG A 118 7.01 12.53 -5.11
N PHE A 119 5.99 12.66 -4.30
CA PHE A 119 5.21 13.88 -4.15
C PHE A 119 6.01 14.81 -3.25
N CYS A 120 6.74 15.74 -3.87
CA CYS A 120 7.53 16.75 -3.17
C CYS A 120 6.66 17.99 -2.97
N ILE A 121 6.17 18.20 -1.75
CA ILE A 121 5.08 19.13 -1.47
C ILE A 121 5.55 20.29 -0.61
N ASN A 122 5.03 21.48 -0.86
CA ASN A 122 5.26 22.65 -0.01
C ASN A 122 4.44 22.50 1.29
N SER A 123 5.10 22.59 2.44
CA SER A 123 4.46 22.71 3.75
C SER A 123 3.49 23.89 3.82
N ALA A 124 3.81 25.01 3.16
CA ALA A 124 2.93 26.17 3.04
C ALA A 124 1.60 25.89 2.32
N SER A 125 1.48 24.76 1.60
CA SER A 125 0.20 24.31 1.02
C SER A 125 -0.60 23.38 1.95
N LEU A 126 0.01 22.95 3.05
CA LEU A 126 -0.50 21.92 3.94
C LEU A 126 -0.80 22.48 5.33
N ARG A 127 -1.70 21.79 6.03
CA ARG A 127 -1.91 21.89 7.46
C ARG A 127 -1.89 20.49 8.04
N PHE A 128 -1.08 20.27 9.08
CA PHE A 128 -1.01 18.98 9.76
C PHE A 128 -2.07 18.88 10.86
N VAL A 129 -2.83 17.78 10.83
CA VAL A 129 -3.80 17.38 11.86
C VAL A 129 -3.24 16.15 12.56
N PRO A 130 -2.77 16.28 13.82
CA PRO A 130 -2.29 15.14 14.60
C PRO A 130 -3.38 14.09 14.75
N ARG A 131 -2.99 12.81 14.81
CA ARG A 131 -3.90 11.66 14.93
C ARG A 131 -4.93 11.87 16.04
N GLU A 132 -4.50 12.32 17.21
CA GLU A 132 -5.33 12.55 18.39
C GLU A 132 -6.37 13.68 18.23
N ARG A 133 -6.27 14.48 17.17
CA ARG A 133 -7.22 15.55 16.86
C ARG A 133 -8.09 15.28 15.64
N LEU A 134 -7.91 14.15 14.93
CA LEU A 134 -8.65 13.85 13.70
C LEU A 134 -10.16 13.87 13.94
N GLY A 135 -10.67 13.15 14.93
CA GLY A 135 -12.10 13.14 15.27
C GLY A 135 -12.64 14.51 15.68
N ALA A 136 -11.88 15.26 16.49
CA ALA A 136 -12.27 16.60 16.93
C ALA A 136 -12.30 17.63 15.78
N GLU A 137 -11.47 17.44 14.75
CA GLU A 137 -11.36 18.33 13.60
C GLU A 137 -12.20 17.89 12.39
N GLY A 138 -13.04 16.86 12.55
CA GLY A 138 -13.99 16.42 11.51
C GLY A 138 -13.40 15.45 10.48
N TYR A 139 -12.29 14.80 10.81
CA TYR A 139 -11.61 13.77 10.00
C TYR A 139 -11.63 12.40 10.69
N GLY A 140 -12.65 12.12 11.50
CA GLY A 140 -12.72 10.90 12.32
C GLY A 140 -12.65 9.61 11.51
N GLU A 141 -13.14 9.61 10.27
CA GLU A 141 -13.02 8.50 9.33
C GLU A 141 -11.56 8.15 8.99
N LEU A 142 -10.66 9.14 9.08
CA LEU A 142 -9.23 8.95 8.83
C LEU A 142 -8.49 8.41 10.05
N GLU A 143 -9.09 8.39 11.24
CA GLU A 143 -8.50 7.71 12.40
C GLU A 143 -8.26 6.23 12.10
N ALA A 144 -9.11 5.62 11.26
CA ALA A 144 -8.97 4.25 10.79
C ALA A 144 -7.61 4.01 10.10
N LEU A 145 -7.06 5.01 9.39
CA LEU A 145 -5.73 4.91 8.77
C LEU A 145 -4.64 4.61 9.81
N PHE A 146 -4.82 5.08 11.05
CA PHE A 146 -3.87 4.93 12.15
C PHE A 146 -4.31 3.91 13.20
N SER A 147 -5.52 3.37 13.06
CA SER A 147 -6.09 2.40 13.98
C SER A 147 -5.80 0.95 13.58
N GLY A 148 -5.18 0.75 12.40
CA GLY A 148 -4.56 -0.51 11.98
C GLY A 148 -3.07 -0.58 12.39
N GLY A 149 -2.54 -1.55 13.13
CA GLY A 149 -2.94 -2.96 13.20
C GLY A 149 -4.39 -3.17 13.53
N THR A 150 -5.07 -3.85 12.60
CA THR A 150 -6.54 -4.01 12.44
C THR A 150 -7.16 -3.20 11.29
N THR A 151 -7.01 -3.80 10.09
CA THR A 151 -7.78 -3.63 8.83
C THR A 151 -7.34 -2.48 7.91
N PRO A 152 -6.79 -2.79 6.71
CA PRO A 152 -6.65 -1.82 5.63
C PRO A 152 -8.00 -1.17 5.32
N PRO A 153 -8.04 0.08 4.83
CA PRO A 153 -9.27 0.64 4.28
C PRO A 153 -9.81 -0.36 3.24
N GLU A 154 -11.10 -0.67 3.34
CA GLU A 154 -11.81 -1.45 2.33
C GLU A 154 -11.42 -0.91 0.95
N ALA A 155 -10.64 -1.70 0.23
CA ALA A 155 -10.42 -1.46 -1.18
C ALA A 155 -11.82 -1.53 -1.80
N HIS A 156 -12.27 -0.44 -2.38
CA HIS A 156 -13.53 -0.41 -3.12
C HIS A 156 -13.54 -1.58 -4.11
N THR A 157 -14.30 -2.60 -3.78
CA THR A 157 -14.63 -3.74 -4.62
C THR A 157 -15.73 -3.28 -5.56
N ASP A 158 -15.36 -2.66 -6.67
CA ASP A 158 -16.19 -2.57 -7.87
C ASP A 158 -15.29 -2.04 -8.99
N ASN A 159 -15.03 -2.86 -10.01
CA ASN A 159 -14.94 -2.44 -11.42
C ASN A 159 -14.69 -3.65 -12.32
N ALA A 160 -15.80 -4.28 -12.71
CA ALA A 160 -15.88 -5.17 -13.85
C ALA A 160 -15.64 -4.37 -15.14
N CYS A 161 -14.45 -4.46 -15.73
CA CYS A 161 -14.18 -3.98 -17.09
C CYS A 161 -13.03 -4.77 -17.76
N ALA A 162 -13.35 -5.90 -18.37
CA ALA A 162 -12.58 -6.48 -19.48
C ALA A 162 -13.56 -7.36 -20.27
N VAL A 163 -14.01 -7.01 -21.48
CA VAL A 163 -13.20 -6.77 -22.69
C VAL A 163 -13.92 -5.77 -23.62
N PRO A 164 -13.29 -4.65 -24.06
CA PRO A 164 -13.76 -3.91 -25.23
C PRO A 164 -13.18 -4.49 -26.52
N ALA A 165 -14.00 -4.50 -27.57
CA ALA A 165 -13.68 -5.04 -28.89
C ALA A 165 -12.59 -4.21 -29.62
N PRO A 166 -11.92 -4.80 -30.64
CA PRO A 166 -10.87 -4.11 -31.39
C PRO A 166 -11.39 -2.83 -32.06
N GLY A 167 -10.82 -1.68 -31.70
CA GLY A 167 -11.11 -0.37 -32.31
C GLY A 167 -11.73 0.69 -31.38
N ALA A 168 -12.06 0.35 -30.13
CA ALA A 168 -12.45 1.35 -29.13
C ALA A 168 -11.22 1.99 -28.48
N ALA A 169 -11.27 3.30 -28.19
CA ALA A 169 -10.20 4.00 -27.48
C ALA A 169 -10.10 3.47 -26.03
N ALA A 170 -8.87 3.20 -25.59
CA ALA A 170 -8.61 2.82 -24.21
C ALA A 170 -8.90 4.02 -23.29
N SER A 171 -9.88 3.86 -22.40
CA SER A 171 -10.00 4.70 -21.22
C SER A 171 -10.11 3.77 -20.02
N CYS A 172 -9.00 3.48 -19.35
CA CYS A 172 -8.98 3.03 -17.96
C CYS A 172 -7.55 3.14 -17.42
N GLU A 173 -7.40 3.92 -16.36
CA GLU A 173 -6.23 3.92 -15.48
C GLU A 173 -6.12 2.55 -14.79
N ALA A 174 -4.92 1.98 -14.73
CA ALA A 174 -4.68 0.69 -14.07
C ALA A 174 -4.81 0.84 -12.54
N THR A 175 -5.74 0.11 -11.92
CA THR A 175 -5.86 0.01 -10.46
C THR A 175 -4.96 -1.13 -9.97
N LEU A 176 -4.05 -0.83 -9.03
CA LEU A 176 -3.22 -1.84 -8.37
C LEU A 176 -4.09 -2.74 -7.49
N GLU A 177 -3.73 -4.02 -7.40
CA GLU A 177 -4.38 -4.99 -6.52
C GLU A 177 -3.50 -5.31 -5.30
N THR A 178 -4.14 -5.66 -4.19
CA THR A 178 -3.46 -6.14 -2.98
C THR A 178 -3.93 -7.56 -2.68
N ALA A 179 -2.99 -8.46 -2.40
CA ALA A 179 -3.26 -9.80 -1.91
C ALA A 179 -2.55 -10.04 -0.59
N ILE A 180 -3.13 -10.85 0.29
CA ILE A 180 -2.49 -11.28 1.54
C ILE A 180 -2.32 -12.80 1.51
N LEU A 181 -1.07 -13.26 1.52
CA LEU A 181 -0.70 -14.66 1.32
C LEU A 181 0.10 -15.18 2.51
N ALA A 182 -0.17 -16.41 2.94
CA ALA A 182 0.59 -17.12 3.96
C ALA A 182 0.97 -18.52 3.44
N GLY A 183 2.20 -18.94 3.67
CA GLY A 183 2.73 -20.19 3.09
C GLY A 183 3.98 -20.69 3.80
N GLY A 184 4.13 -20.41 5.09
CA GLY A 184 5.31 -20.73 5.89
C GLY A 184 6.02 -19.49 6.42
N CYS A 185 7.31 -19.62 6.72
CA CYS A 185 8.16 -18.49 7.11
C CYS A 185 8.07 -17.35 6.08
N PHE A 186 7.63 -16.18 6.50
CA PHE A 186 7.39 -15.06 5.59
C PHE A 186 8.66 -14.47 4.94
N TRP A 187 9.86 -14.76 5.45
CA TRP A 187 11.13 -14.24 4.94
C TRP A 187 11.43 -14.81 3.55
N GLY A 188 11.32 -16.14 3.42
CA GLY A 188 11.52 -16.82 2.15
C GLY A 188 10.44 -16.48 1.12
N MET A 189 9.20 -16.30 1.58
CA MET A 189 8.12 -15.86 0.69
C MET A 189 8.33 -14.45 0.16
N GLU A 190 8.68 -13.50 1.04
CA GLU A 190 8.94 -12.11 0.67
C GLU A 190 10.05 -12.03 -0.38
N GLU A 191 11.17 -12.73 -0.16
CA GLU A 191 12.31 -12.72 -1.06
C GLU A 191 11.96 -13.24 -2.46
N LEU A 192 11.14 -14.30 -2.55
CA LEU A 192 10.71 -14.80 -3.85
C LEU A 192 9.68 -13.86 -4.50
N LEU A 193 8.65 -13.42 -3.77
CA LEU A 193 7.55 -12.64 -4.33
C LEU A 193 7.96 -11.23 -4.75
N ARG A 194 8.86 -10.58 -4.03
CA ARG A 194 9.31 -9.22 -4.38
C ARG A 194 10.08 -9.14 -5.70
N THR A 195 10.60 -10.26 -6.20
CA THR A 195 11.32 -10.34 -7.48
C THR A 195 10.40 -10.65 -8.66
N VAL A 196 9.12 -10.92 -8.41
CA VAL A 196 8.15 -11.28 -9.44
C VAL A 196 7.80 -10.05 -10.28
N PRO A 197 7.90 -10.12 -11.63
CA PRO A 197 7.42 -9.06 -12.49
C PRO A 197 5.94 -8.74 -12.23
N GLY A 198 5.62 -7.46 -12.02
CA GLY A 198 4.29 -7.01 -11.66
C GLY A 198 4.05 -6.87 -10.16
N VAL A 199 4.88 -7.46 -9.29
CA VAL A 199 4.87 -7.13 -7.85
C VAL A 199 5.58 -5.80 -7.62
N LEU A 200 4.92 -4.92 -6.87
CA LEU A 200 5.35 -3.55 -6.60
C LEU A 200 5.78 -3.36 -5.15
N GLU A 201 4.99 -3.89 -4.21
CA GLU A 201 5.25 -3.83 -2.77
C GLU A 201 5.15 -5.22 -2.14
N THR A 202 6.00 -5.46 -1.17
CA THR A 202 5.86 -6.57 -0.23
C THR A 202 6.02 -6.06 1.19
N GLU A 203 5.18 -6.56 2.08
CA GLU A 203 5.26 -6.28 3.52
C GLU A 203 4.93 -7.55 4.29
N VAL A 204 5.83 -7.96 5.19
CA VAL A 204 5.60 -9.10 6.07
C VAL A 204 4.87 -8.69 7.35
N GLY A 205 4.03 -9.60 7.87
CA GLY A 205 3.19 -9.32 9.03
C GLY A 205 2.42 -10.52 9.54
N TYR A 206 1.43 -10.24 10.38
CA TYR A 206 0.63 -11.22 11.08
C TYR A 206 -0.86 -10.98 10.79
N THR A 207 -1.59 -12.03 10.41
CA THR A 207 -3.01 -11.93 10.06
C THR A 207 -3.78 -13.22 10.36
N GLY A 208 -5.11 -13.17 10.34
CA GLY A 208 -5.97 -14.35 10.50
C GLY A 208 -6.01 -14.94 11.91
N GLY A 209 -5.57 -14.20 12.92
CA GLY A 209 -5.65 -14.58 14.33
C GLY A 209 -6.57 -13.64 15.13
N THR A 210 -6.56 -13.81 16.45
CA THR A 210 -7.48 -13.11 17.36
C THR A 210 -6.79 -12.11 18.30
N THR A 211 -5.45 -12.13 18.36
CA THR A 211 -4.70 -11.24 19.25
C THR A 211 -4.49 -9.89 18.56
N PRO A 212 -4.97 -8.77 19.12
CA PRO A 212 -4.77 -7.47 18.49
C PRO A 212 -3.29 -7.04 18.58
N ASN A 213 -2.76 -6.46 17.51
CA ASN A 213 -1.38 -5.96 17.42
C ASN A 213 -0.32 -6.97 17.90
N PRO A 214 -0.30 -8.21 17.36
CA PRO A 214 0.57 -9.24 17.87
C PRO A 214 2.04 -8.92 17.55
N THR A 215 2.95 -9.26 18.46
CA THR A 215 4.40 -9.22 18.22
C THR A 215 4.92 -10.59 17.78
N TYR A 216 6.11 -10.63 17.19
CA TYR A 216 6.76 -11.90 16.85
C TYR A 216 6.84 -12.87 18.04
N GLU A 217 7.21 -12.34 19.21
CA GLU A 217 7.33 -13.10 20.45
C GLU A 217 6.01 -13.78 20.87
N GLN A 218 4.87 -13.18 20.54
CA GLN A 218 3.57 -13.76 20.80
C GLN A 218 3.20 -14.77 19.70
N VAL A 219 3.38 -14.42 18.42
CA VAL A 219 3.01 -15.26 17.27
C VAL A 219 3.79 -16.57 17.26
N LYS A 220 5.10 -16.55 17.57
CA LYS A 220 5.94 -17.76 17.58
C LYS A 220 5.48 -18.82 18.59
N THR A 221 4.64 -18.46 19.57
CA THR A 221 4.05 -19.42 20.51
C THR A 221 2.93 -20.27 19.90
N GLY A 222 2.39 -19.86 18.74
CA GLY A 222 1.23 -20.49 18.08
C GLY A 222 -0.11 -20.21 18.76
N ARG A 223 -0.16 -19.44 19.85
CA ARG A 223 -1.37 -19.20 20.65
C ARG A 223 -2.25 -18.06 20.15
N THR A 224 -1.71 -17.20 19.30
CA THR A 224 -2.41 -15.99 18.83
C THR A 224 -3.40 -16.27 17.69
N GLY A 225 -3.28 -17.45 17.05
CA GLY A 225 -4.04 -17.83 15.85
C GLY A 225 -3.54 -17.18 14.56
N HIS A 226 -2.61 -16.22 14.63
CA HIS A 226 -2.11 -15.54 13.44
C HIS A 226 -1.27 -16.48 12.58
N ALA A 227 -1.38 -16.32 11.26
CA ALA A 227 -0.40 -16.75 10.29
C ALA A 227 0.68 -15.67 10.12
N GLU A 228 1.92 -16.09 9.85
CA GLU A 228 2.88 -15.26 9.15
C GLU A 228 2.37 -15.04 7.72
N GLY A 229 2.07 -13.77 7.42
CA GLY A 229 1.48 -13.35 6.16
C GLY A 229 2.33 -12.32 5.45
N LEU A 230 2.12 -12.23 4.14
CA LEU A 230 2.74 -11.26 3.25
C LEU A 230 1.64 -10.48 2.54
N ARG A 231 1.60 -9.17 2.77
CA ARG A 231 0.81 -8.22 1.97
C ARG A 231 1.60 -7.90 0.70
N VAL A 232 1.02 -8.19 -0.45
CA VAL A 232 1.62 -8.00 -1.77
C VAL A 232 0.78 -7.01 -2.55
N VAL A 233 1.37 -5.92 -3.00
CA VAL A 233 0.73 -4.97 -3.93
C VAL A 233 1.30 -5.26 -5.32
N PHE A 234 0.45 -5.46 -6.30
CA PHE A 234 0.85 -5.82 -7.66
C PHE A 234 -0.02 -5.12 -8.71
N ASP A 235 0.51 -4.98 -9.92
CA ASP A 235 -0.21 -4.49 -11.09
C ASP A 235 -0.91 -5.68 -11.79
N PRO A 236 -2.25 -5.78 -11.73
CA PRO A 236 -2.98 -6.90 -12.33
C PRO A 236 -2.90 -6.93 -13.86
N THR A 237 -2.48 -5.83 -14.50
CA THR A 237 -2.26 -5.77 -15.96
C THR A 237 -0.94 -6.43 -16.38
N VAL A 238 0.03 -6.54 -15.46
CA VAL A 238 1.32 -7.21 -15.66
C VAL A 238 1.30 -8.61 -15.04
N LEU A 239 0.70 -8.75 -13.86
CA LEU A 239 0.61 -9.98 -13.10
C LEU A 239 -0.83 -10.20 -12.64
N PRO A 240 -1.66 -10.92 -13.42
CA PRO A 240 -3.02 -11.25 -13.00
C PRO A 240 -2.99 -12.03 -11.67
N PHE A 241 -3.98 -11.80 -10.79
CA PHE A 241 -4.04 -12.48 -9.50
C PHE A 241 -4.01 -14.02 -9.62
N SER A 242 -4.65 -14.57 -10.66
CA SER A 242 -4.61 -16.00 -10.95
C SER A 242 -3.19 -16.51 -11.23
N GLU A 243 -2.36 -15.71 -11.92
CA GLU A 243 -0.97 -16.03 -12.23
C GLU A 243 -0.08 -15.91 -11.00
N LEU A 244 -0.28 -14.88 -10.17
CA LEU A 244 0.37 -14.77 -8.85
C LEU A 244 0.13 -16.04 -8.02
N LEU A 245 -1.09 -16.57 -8.04
CA LEU A 245 -1.39 -17.80 -7.32
C LEU A 245 -0.77 -19.05 -7.97
N GLU A 246 -1.05 -19.27 -9.26
CA GLU A 246 -0.70 -20.51 -9.96
C GLU A 246 0.81 -20.66 -10.20
N SER A 247 1.45 -19.59 -10.67
CA SER A 247 2.86 -19.62 -11.12
C SER A 247 3.85 -19.29 -10.01
N TRP A 248 3.38 -18.71 -8.91
CA TRP A 248 4.24 -18.27 -7.81
C TRP A 248 3.85 -18.87 -6.47
N PHE A 249 2.71 -18.47 -5.91
CA PHE A 249 2.33 -18.84 -4.54
C PHE A 249 2.27 -20.36 -4.35
N PHE A 250 1.56 -21.09 -5.21
CA PHE A 250 1.45 -22.54 -5.06
C PHE A 250 2.76 -23.28 -5.33
N LEU A 251 3.70 -22.70 -6.09
CA LEU A 251 4.99 -23.34 -6.38
C LEU A 251 6.09 -23.03 -5.35
N MET A 252 5.98 -21.94 -4.59
CA MET A 252 7.04 -21.53 -3.67
C MET A 252 6.99 -22.19 -2.30
N HIS A 253 5.86 -22.81 -1.93
CA HIS A 253 5.70 -23.56 -0.69
C HIS A 253 5.10 -24.95 -0.92
N ASP A 254 4.96 -25.78 0.12
CA ASP A 254 4.21 -27.03 0.05
C ASP A 254 2.77 -26.77 0.53
N PRO A 255 1.79 -26.66 -0.37
CA PRO A 255 0.41 -26.35 -0.03
C PRO A 255 -0.36 -27.59 0.49
N THR A 256 0.32 -28.72 0.73
CA THR A 256 -0.27 -29.97 1.24
C THR A 256 0.01 -30.21 2.72
N THR A 257 0.95 -29.46 3.32
CA THR A 257 1.34 -29.61 4.72
C THR A 257 0.54 -28.68 5.64
N ARG A 258 -0.39 -29.25 6.41
CA ARG A 258 -1.20 -28.47 7.36
C ARG A 258 -0.33 -27.96 8.52
N ASN A 259 -0.42 -26.66 8.82
CA ASN A 259 0.26 -26.00 9.95
C ASN A 259 1.78 -26.28 9.99
N ARG A 260 2.41 -26.35 8.81
CA ARG A 260 3.83 -26.60 8.67
C ARG A 260 4.30 -26.15 7.30
N GLN A 261 5.52 -25.63 7.24
CA GLN A 261 6.26 -25.50 6.00
C GLN A 261 7.72 -25.90 6.23
N GLY A 262 8.18 -26.96 5.55
CA GLY A 262 9.52 -27.50 5.79
C GLY A 262 9.74 -27.87 7.26
N ASN A 263 10.77 -27.29 7.88
CA ASN A 263 11.09 -27.49 9.30
C ASN A 263 10.29 -26.57 10.24
N ASP A 264 9.58 -25.59 9.70
CA ASP A 264 8.79 -24.63 10.48
C ASP A 264 7.42 -25.24 10.79
N VAL A 265 7.22 -25.64 12.06
CA VAL A 265 6.01 -26.34 12.53
C VAL A 265 5.18 -25.43 13.43
N GLY A 266 3.92 -25.22 13.08
CA GLY A 266 3.01 -24.36 13.82
C GLY A 266 1.88 -23.80 12.95
N SER A 267 0.75 -23.46 13.56
CA SER A 267 -0.38 -22.84 12.86
C SER A 267 -0.03 -21.50 12.23
N GLN A 268 1.00 -20.82 12.75
CA GLN A 268 1.54 -19.60 12.17
C GLN A 268 2.21 -19.80 10.80
N TYR A 269 2.60 -21.03 10.46
CA TYR A 269 3.23 -21.38 9.19
C TYR A 269 2.28 -22.07 8.22
N ARG A 270 0.96 -21.98 8.45
CA ARG A 270 -0.04 -22.61 7.58
C ARG A 270 -0.10 -21.93 6.21
N SER A 271 -0.52 -22.70 5.21
CA SER A 271 -0.88 -22.18 3.89
C SER A 271 -2.27 -21.55 3.93
N ALA A 272 -2.38 -20.26 3.60
CA ALA A 272 -3.65 -19.54 3.53
C ALA A 272 -3.60 -18.39 2.51
N ILE A 273 -4.74 -18.14 1.87
CA ILE A 273 -5.00 -16.99 1.01
C ILE A 273 -6.09 -16.17 1.71
N PHE A 274 -5.75 -14.93 2.05
CA PHE A 274 -6.63 -13.98 2.69
C PHE A 274 -7.18 -13.02 1.62
N PHE A 275 -8.36 -13.32 1.08
CA PHE A 275 -8.94 -12.57 -0.04
C PHE A 275 -9.46 -11.20 0.42
N THR A 276 -9.22 -10.16 -0.36
CA THR A 276 -9.72 -8.80 -0.08
C THR A 276 -10.98 -8.45 -0.89
N SER A 277 -11.40 -9.34 -1.79
CA SER A 277 -12.60 -9.19 -2.62
C SER A 277 -13.20 -10.55 -2.98
N GLU A 278 -14.48 -10.57 -3.34
CA GLU A 278 -15.13 -11.78 -3.84
C GLU A 278 -14.49 -12.30 -5.14
N SER A 279 -14.04 -11.41 -6.02
CA SER A 279 -13.30 -11.80 -7.24
C SER A 279 -12.01 -12.54 -6.91
N GLN A 280 -11.28 -12.10 -5.87
CA GLN A 280 -10.11 -12.82 -5.37
C GLN A 280 -10.49 -14.16 -4.75
N ARG A 281 -11.60 -14.25 -4.00
CA ARG A 281 -12.08 -15.52 -3.44
C ARG A 281 -12.35 -16.53 -4.56
N GLU A 282 -13.15 -16.15 -5.54
CA GLU A 282 -13.51 -17.01 -6.68
C GLU A 282 -12.29 -17.44 -7.48
N THR A 283 -11.37 -16.50 -7.76
CA THR A 283 -10.11 -16.80 -8.45
C THR A 283 -9.24 -17.76 -7.63
N ALA A 284 -9.10 -17.54 -6.32
CA ALA A 284 -8.32 -18.40 -5.44
C ALA A 284 -8.92 -19.82 -5.37
N GLU A 285 -10.24 -19.94 -5.30
CA GLU A 285 -10.93 -21.23 -5.31
C GLU A 285 -10.72 -21.97 -6.64
N ALA A 286 -10.86 -21.27 -7.76
CA ALA A 286 -10.64 -21.83 -9.09
C ALA A 286 -9.18 -22.29 -9.30
N VAL A 287 -8.21 -21.45 -8.92
CA VAL A 287 -6.78 -21.81 -9.03
C VAL A 287 -6.44 -22.96 -8.07
N LYS A 288 -6.93 -22.95 -6.82
CA LYS A 288 -6.72 -24.06 -5.89
C LYS A 288 -7.27 -25.38 -6.44
N ALA A 289 -8.46 -25.36 -7.03
CA ALA A 289 -9.05 -26.54 -7.67
C ALA A 289 -8.21 -27.04 -8.85
N LYS A 290 -7.76 -26.12 -9.71
CA LYS A 290 -6.86 -26.42 -10.85
C LYS A 290 -5.53 -27.03 -10.38
N VAL A 291 -4.89 -26.42 -9.39
CA VAL A 291 -3.63 -26.90 -8.79
C VAL A 291 -3.84 -28.27 -8.14
N GLY A 292 -4.94 -28.49 -7.44
CA GLY A 292 -5.28 -29.79 -6.85
C GLY A 292 -5.51 -30.89 -7.90
N ALA A 293 -6.09 -30.55 -9.04
CA ALA A 293 -6.32 -31.48 -10.16
C ALA A 293 -5.07 -31.71 -11.04
N SER A 294 -4.01 -30.91 -10.88
CA SER A 294 -2.82 -30.95 -11.75
C SER A 294 -1.98 -32.22 -11.65
N GLY A 295 -2.16 -33.03 -10.60
CA GLY A 295 -1.32 -34.20 -10.32
C GLY A 295 0.11 -33.85 -9.85
N GLN A 296 0.44 -32.57 -9.68
CA GLN A 296 1.78 -32.14 -9.24
C GLN A 296 2.05 -32.45 -7.77
N TRP A 297 0.99 -32.46 -6.96
CA TRP A 297 1.05 -32.62 -5.50
C TRP A 297 0.68 -34.04 -5.08
N GLY A 298 1.48 -34.63 -4.19
CA GLY A 298 1.27 -36.01 -3.72
C GLY A 298 0.16 -36.16 -2.67
N ALA A 299 -0.44 -35.05 -2.23
CA ALA A 299 -1.48 -35.00 -1.22
C ALA A 299 -2.46 -33.85 -1.53
N PRO A 300 -3.67 -33.86 -0.93
CA PRO A 300 -4.65 -32.79 -1.14
C PRO A 300 -4.13 -31.41 -0.74
N ILE A 301 -4.55 -30.38 -1.47
CA ILE A 301 -4.23 -28.98 -1.17
C ILE A 301 -4.99 -28.52 0.08
N VAL A 302 -4.27 -28.22 1.15
CA VAL A 302 -4.83 -27.82 2.45
C VAL A 302 -4.92 -26.30 2.63
N THR A 303 -4.45 -25.52 1.66
CA THR A 303 -4.49 -24.04 1.68
C THR A 303 -5.88 -23.52 2.06
N GLU A 304 -5.94 -22.70 3.10
CA GLU A 304 -7.16 -22.03 3.54
C GLU A 304 -7.49 -20.87 2.58
N ILE A 305 -8.76 -20.66 2.25
CA ILE A 305 -9.22 -19.46 1.52
C ILE A 305 -10.21 -18.78 2.43
N VAL A 306 -9.81 -17.64 2.98
CA VAL A 306 -10.54 -16.96 4.06
C VAL A 306 -10.57 -15.47 3.80
N ALA A 307 -11.59 -14.77 4.31
CA ALA A 307 -11.66 -13.33 4.15
C ALA A 307 -10.47 -12.66 4.84
N ALA A 308 -9.90 -11.64 4.21
CA ALA A 308 -8.85 -10.84 4.79
C ALA A 308 -9.38 -10.12 6.04
N GLY A 309 -8.71 -10.37 7.15
CA GLY A 309 -8.93 -9.64 8.39
C GLY A 309 -7.82 -8.62 8.64
N PRO A 310 -7.68 -8.20 9.90
CA PRO A 310 -6.55 -7.42 10.41
C PRO A 310 -5.19 -7.92 9.93
N PHE A 311 -4.42 -7.04 9.30
CA PHE A 311 -3.00 -7.26 9.03
C PHE A 311 -2.17 -6.35 9.94
N THR A 312 -1.29 -6.94 10.75
CA THR A 312 -0.33 -6.20 11.58
C THR A 312 1.05 -6.37 10.98
N ARG A 313 1.65 -5.26 10.52
CA ARG A 313 3.02 -5.23 10.03
C ARG A 313 3.98 -5.78 11.09
N ALA A 314 4.85 -6.71 10.69
CA ALA A 314 5.88 -7.26 11.56
C ALA A 314 6.99 -6.23 11.84
N GLU A 315 7.76 -6.45 12.89
CA GLU A 315 8.86 -5.60 13.32
C GLU A 315 9.85 -5.31 12.19
N GLY A 316 10.51 -4.15 12.23
CA GLY A 316 11.36 -3.68 11.12
C GLY A 316 12.46 -4.66 10.70
N TYR A 317 13.00 -5.45 11.64
CA TYR A 317 14.04 -6.44 11.36
C TYR A 317 13.53 -7.68 10.59
N HIS A 318 12.21 -7.90 10.51
CA HIS A 318 11.64 -8.97 9.69
C HIS A 318 11.47 -8.55 8.22
N GLN A 319 11.43 -7.24 7.95
CA GLN A 319 11.11 -6.69 6.63
C GLN A 319 12.34 -6.76 5.74
N ARG A 320 12.22 -7.40 4.56
CA ARG A 320 13.35 -7.60 3.63
C ARG A 320 14.53 -8.31 4.29
N TYR A 321 14.26 -9.19 5.25
CA TYR A 321 15.27 -9.83 6.09
C TYR A 321 16.40 -10.50 5.29
N LEU A 322 16.07 -11.14 4.16
CA LEU A 322 17.06 -11.83 3.31
C LEU A 322 17.87 -10.89 2.40
N GLU A 323 17.45 -9.64 2.21
CA GLU A 323 18.32 -8.62 1.59
C GLU A 323 19.44 -8.22 2.56
N ASP A 324 19.08 -8.00 3.82
CA ASP A 324 20.04 -7.63 4.87
C ASP A 324 20.89 -8.83 5.30
N ASN A 325 20.39 -10.04 5.08
CA ASN A 325 21.05 -11.30 5.45
C ASN A 325 21.04 -12.30 4.27
N PRO A 326 21.90 -12.13 3.24
CA PRO A 326 21.89 -12.98 2.04
C PRO A 326 22.15 -14.49 2.25
N GLY A 327 22.70 -14.87 3.42
CA GLY A 327 22.87 -16.26 3.86
C GLY A 327 21.87 -16.69 4.94
N GLY A 328 20.83 -15.89 5.18
CA GLY A 328 19.81 -16.11 6.18
C GLY A 328 18.95 -17.34 5.88
N TYR A 329 18.22 -17.79 6.90
CA TYR A 329 17.37 -18.96 6.79
C TYR A 329 16.20 -18.73 5.81
N THR A 330 15.98 -19.69 4.92
CA THR A 330 14.77 -19.81 4.11
C THR A 330 14.43 -21.27 3.87
N CYS A 331 13.15 -21.62 4.01
CA CYS A 331 12.61 -22.92 3.63
C CYS A 331 11.85 -22.88 2.29
N HIS A 332 11.90 -21.72 1.60
CA HIS A 332 11.19 -21.48 0.35
C HIS A 332 12.14 -21.53 -0.85
N PHE A 333 11.64 -22.14 -1.91
CA PHE A 333 12.26 -22.18 -3.22
C PHE A 333 11.18 -22.51 -4.25
N MET A 334 11.38 -22.10 -5.50
CA MET A 334 10.44 -22.41 -6.57
C MET A 334 10.50 -23.91 -6.91
N ARG A 335 9.40 -24.62 -6.63
CA ARG A 335 9.25 -26.04 -6.99
C ARG A 335 8.95 -26.14 -8.47
N ARG A 336 9.65 -27.06 -9.15
CA ARG A 336 9.41 -27.34 -10.56
C ARG A 336 8.16 -28.21 -10.69
N PRO A 337 7.26 -27.93 -11.65
CA PRO A 337 6.17 -28.85 -11.98
C PRO A 337 6.77 -30.21 -12.34
N LYS A 338 6.19 -31.29 -11.80
CA LYS A 338 6.46 -32.63 -12.32
C LYS A 338 5.93 -32.66 -13.75
N ARG A 339 6.82 -32.92 -14.71
CA ARG A 339 6.49 -33.06 -16.14
C ARG A 339 5.64 -34.29 -16.38
#